data_AF-A0A258ARZ7-F1
#
_entry.id   AF-A0A258ARZ7-F1
#
_cell.length_a   1.000
_cell.length_b   1.000
_cell.length_c   1.000
_cell.angle_alpha   90.00
_cell.angle_beta   90.00
_cell.angle_gamma   90.00
#
_symmetry.space_group_name_H-M   'P 1'
#
loop_
_entity.id
_entity.type
_entity.pdbx_description
1 polymer ?
#
loop_
_entity_poly.entity_id
_entity_poly.type
_entity_poly.pdbx_seq_one_letter_code
_entity_poly.pdbx_strand_id
1 'polypeptide(L)' 'MLISADTALRQGTEHGQTVDHEVALYLVHGLMHLAGWDDHEPEEAREMAGRQEAILKAALQAV' A
#
# COMPACT_ATOMS: atom_id res chain seq x y z
N MET A 1 -2.66 -2.35 -12.88
CA MET A 1 -2.54 -2.94 -11.54
C MET A 1 -3.56 -4.05 -11.39
N LEU A 2 -3.15 -5.15 -10.79
CA LEU A 2 -3.99 -6.26 -10.37
C LEU A 2 -3.60 -6.57 -8.92
N ILE A 3 -4.58 -6.94 -8.08
CA ILE A 3 -4.35 -7.25 -6.66
C ILE A 3 -4.76 -8.70 -6.40
N SER A 4 -3.87 -9.46 -5.77
CA SER A 4 -4.14 -10.82 -5.31
C SER A 4 -4.77 -10.80 -3.92
N ALA A 5 -6.04 -11.20 -3.81
CA ALA A 5 -6.73 -11.28 -2.52
C ALA A 5 -6.10 -12.34 -1.60
N ASP A 6 -5.67 -13.47 -2.15
CA ASP A 6 -5.00 -14.53 -1.37
C ASP A 6 -3.68 -14.04 -0.77
N THR A 7 -2.93 -13.24 -1.53
CA THR A 7 -1.69 -12.62 -1.05
C THR A 7 -1.98 -11.59 0.04
N ALA A 8 -2.99 -10.73 -0.15
CA ALA A 8 -3.37 -9.75 0.85
C ALA A 8 -3.84 -10.40 2.16
N LEU A 9 -4.59 -11.50 2.10
CA LEU A 9 -4.99 -12.25 3.28
C LEU A 9 -3.78 -12.83 4.02
N ARG A 10 -2.87 -13.49 3.29
CA ARG A 10 -1.67 -14.09 3.86
C ARG A 10 -0.77 -13.03 4.51
N GLN A 11 -0.44 -11.98 3.78
CA GLN A 11 0.46 -10.92 4.26
C GLN A 11 -0.18 -10.09 5.38
N GLY A 12 -1.47 -9.77 5.26
CA GLY A 12 -2.20 -9.10 6.35
C GLY A 12 -2.13 -9.91 7.64
N THR A 13 -2.34 -11.23 7.57
CA THR A 13 -2.20 -12.12 8.73
C THR A 13 -0.77 -12.11 9.30
N GLU A 14 0.26 -12.21 8.44
CA GLU A 14 1.68 -12.17 8.84
C GLU A 14 2.08 -10.84 9.49
N HIS A 15 1.50 -9.73 9.03
CA HIS A 15 1.78 -8.38 9.52
C HIS A 15 0.82 -7.90 10.63
N GLY A 16 -0.13 -8.73 11.07
CA GLY A 16 -1.14 -8.35 12.08
C GLY A 16 -2.15 -7.30 11.60
N GLN A 17 -2.38 -7.21 10.29
CA GLN A 17 -3.32 -6.31 9.64
C GLN A 17 -4.55 -7.05 9.10
N THR A 18 -5.64 -6.32 8.86
CA THR A 18 -6.83 -6.90 8.20
C THR A 18 -6.58 -7.07 6.70
N VAL A 19 -7.33 -7.97 6.07
CA VAL A 19 -7.29 -8.12 4.60
C VAL A 19 -7.66 -6.81 3.91
N ASP A 20 -8.61 -6.05 4.45
CA ASP A 20 -9.03 -4.76 3.88
C ASP A 20 -7.91 -3.71 3.96
N HIS A 21 -7.19 -3.67 5.09
CA HIS A 21 -6.02 -2.81 5.22
C HIS A 21 -4.94 -3.16 4.20
N GLU A 22 -4.63 -4.45 4.03
CA GLU A 22 -3.59 -4.91 3.11
C GLU A 22 -3.97 -4.68 1.64
N VAL A 23 -5.25 -4.89 1.29
CA VAL A 23 -5.77 -4.55 -0.05
C VAL A 23 -5.69 -3.04 -0.29
N ALA A 24 -6.05 -2.21 0.69
CA ALA A 24 -5.96 -0.75 0.58
C ALA A 24 -4.50 -0.30 0.41
N LEU A 25 -3.56 -0.90 1.15
CA LEU A 25 -2.13 -0.67 1.01
C LEU A 25 -1.66 -0.94 -0.41
N TYR A 26 -2.00 -2.11 -0.98
CA TYR A 26 -1.61 -2.48 -2.34
C TYR A 26 -2.25 -1.59 -3.40
N LEU A 27 -3.50 -1.17 -3.18
CA LEU A 27 -4.18 -0.22 -4.06
C LEU A 27 -3.46 1.12 -4.08
N VAL A 28 -3.17 1.71 -2.92
CA VAL A 28 -2.44 2.98 -2.81
C VAL A 28 -1.07 2.87 -3.46
N HIS A 29 -0.33 1.82 -3.12
CA HIS A 29 1.00 1.53 -3.66
C HIS A 29 0.99 1.46 -5.19
N GLY A 30 0.10 0.63 -5.77
CA GLY A 30 0.02 0.50 -7.22
C GLY A 30 -0.52 1.74 -7.93
N LEU A 31 -1.40 2.54 -7.29
CA LEU A 31 -1.80 3.85 -7.83
C LEU A 31 -0.62 4.84 -7.86
N MET A 32 0.24 4.82 -6.84
CA MET A 32 1.42 5.66 -6.79
C MET A 32 2.40 5.31 -7.91
N HIS A 33 2.65 4.03 -8.17
CA HIS A 33 3.45 3.62 -9.33
C HIS A 33 2.85 4.08 -10.67
N LEU A 34 1.52 3.99 -10.82
CA LEU A 34 0.85 4.53 -12.01
C LEU A 34 0.96 6.06 -12.12
N ALA A 35 1.15 6.75 -11.00
CA ALA A 35 1.38 8.19 -10.94
C ALA A 35 2.88 8.58 -11.12
N GLY A 36 3.75 7.62 -11.39
CA GLY A 36 5.18 7.84 -11.67
C GLY A 36 6.09 7.84 -10.44
N TRP A 37 5.60 7.37 -9.29
CA TRP A 37 6.45 7.10 -8.12
C TRP A 37 7.17 5.77 -8.30
N ASP A 38 8.40 5.69 -7.78
CA ASP A 38 9.22 4.48 -7.82
C ASP A 38 9.85 4.23 -6.44
N ASP A 39 10.21 2.99 -6.17
CA ASP A 39 10.80 2.52 -4.91
C ASP A 39 12.02 1.60 -5.13
N HIS A 40 12.63 1.65 -6.31
CA HIS A 40 13.84 0.90 -6.63
C HIS A 40 15.08 1.36 -5.84
N GLU A 41 15.23 2.67 -5.61
CA GLU A 41 16.33 3.22 -4.82
C GLU A 41 15.92 3.48 -3.36
N PRO A 42 16.83 3.28 -2.37
CA PRO A 42 16.47 3.41 -0.96
C PRO A 42 15.91 4.77 -0.55
N GLU A 43 16.31 5.85 -1.22
CA GLU A 43 15.81 7.19 -0.92
C GLU A 43 14.41 7.42 -1.51
N GLU A 44 14.17 6.95 -2.73
CA GLU A 44 12.86 7.03 -3.39
C GLU A 44 11.84 6.18 -2.63
N ALA A 45 12.23 4.97 -2.21
CA ALA A 45 11.41 4.10 -1.37
C ALA A 45 10.99 4.75 -0.05
N ARG A 46 11.89 5.51 0.60
CA ARG A 46 11.57 6.25 1.82
C ARG A 46 10.60 7.38 1.57
N GLU A 47 10.78 8.14 0.50
CA GLU A 47 9.85 9.23 0.14
C GLU A 47 8.46 8.66 -0.18
N MET A 48 8.42 7.61 -1.00
CA MET A 48 7.20 6.92 -1.39
C MET A 48 6.48 6.33 -0.17
N ALA A 49 7.20 5.66 0.75
CA ALA A 49 6.62 5.06 1.95
C ALA A 49 5.92 6.10 2.85
N GLY A 50 6.53 7.27 3.06
CA GLY A 50 5.91 8.33 3.87
C GLY A 50 4.61 8.88 3.25
N ARG A 51 4.58 9.03 1.92
CA ARG A 51 3.37 9.46 1.20
C ARG A 51 2.30 8.37 1.18
N GLN A 52 2.71 7.12 0.99
CA GLN A 52 1.83 5.95 1.02
C GLN A 52 1.11 5.84 2.37
N GLU A 53 1.82 6.00 3.48
CA GLU A 53 1.23 5.98 4.83
C GLU A 53 0.20 7.10 5.03
N ALA A 54 0.53 8.32 4.58
CA ALA A 54 -0.39 9.46 4.68
C ALA A 54 -1.69 9.24 3.88
N ILE A 55 -1.58 8.71 2.66
CA ILE A 55 -2.74 8.42 1.79
C ILE A 55 -3.56 7.27 2.38
N LEU A 56 -2.91 6.19 2.82
CA LEU A 56 -3.57 5.03 3.40
C LEU A 56 -4.39 5.42 4.65
N LYS A 57 -3.80 6.22 5.54
CA LYS A 57 -4.49 6.73 6.73
C LYS A 57 -5.72 7.55 6.36
N ALA A 58 -5.60 8.45 5.37
CA ALA A 58 -6.74 9.25 4.92
C ALA A 58 -7.84 8.39 4.29
N ALA A 59 -7.47 7.38 3.49
CA ALA A 59 -8.41 6.47 2.84
C ALA A 59 -9.19 5.62 3.84
N LEU A 60 -8.53 5.10 4.88
CA LEU A 60 -9.15 4.27 5.91
C LEU A 60 -9.98 5.07 6.93
N GLN A 61 -9.71 6.37 7.10
CA GLN A 61 -10.53 7.27 7.92
C GLN A 61 -11.82 7.71 7.22
N ALA A 62 -11.92 7.53 5.91
CA ALA A 62 -13.06 7.96 5.10
C ALA A 62 -14.17 6.89 4.99
N VAL A 63 -14.02 5.76 5.69
CA VAL A 63 -14.93 4.60 5.72
C VAL A 63 -15.41 4.35 7.14
#